data_AF-W4SA09-F1
#
_entry.id   AF-W4SA09-F1
#
_cell.length_a   1.000
_cell.length_b   1.000
_cell.length_c   1.000
_cell.angle_alpha   90.00
_cell.angle_beta   90.00
_cell.angle_gamma   90.00
#
_symmetry.space_group_name_H-M   'P 1'
#
loop_
_entity.id
_entity.type
_entity.pdbx_description
1 polymer ?
#
loop_
_entity_poly.entity_id
_entity_poly.type
_entity_poly.pdbx_seq_one_letter_code
_entity_poly.pdbx_strand_id
1 'polypeptide(L)'
;MVDSRVEQLLNEVEKQSGLPPSAARDFREAVETSPYLASAMVQAIESGSLRHLSVSTRPNEGGHYDASTGTVNVSADIFQRTKQSDRVDLLTGVLGHETGHALMAKSAEQSRYKLAYGIDQASRREPNTVSRWWMSLLWPRSILPPLVGTRAWQS
;
A
#
# COMPACT_ATOMS: atom_id res chain seq x y z
N MET A 1 16.91 -21.87 -6.14
CA MET A 1 15.82 -22.41 -5.31
C MET A 1 14.90 -21.25 -5.01
N VAL A 2 13.61 -21.38 -5.34
CA VAL A 2 12.60 -20.33 -5.11
C VAL A 2 12.32 -20.21 -3.61
N ASP A 3 12.04 -18.99 -3.14
CA ASP A 3 11.62 -18.74 -1.77
C ASP A 3 10.31 -19.49 -1.47
N SER A 4 10.23 -20.13 -0.30
CA SER A 4 9.06 -20.94 0.11
C SER A 4 7.71 -20.20 0.02
N ARG A 5 7.71 -18.87 0.20
CA ARG A 5 6.50 -18.04 0.10
C ARG A 5 6.05 -17.87 -1.33
N VAL A 6 6.99 -17.69 -2.24
CA VAL A 6 6.69 -17.63 -3.67
C VAL A 6 6.26 -19.01 -4.16
N GLU A 7 6.87 -20.09 -3.66
CA GLU A 7 6.42 -21.46 -3.94
C GLU A 7 4.97 -21.72 -3.51
N GLN A 8 4.51 -21.16 -2.39
CA GLN A 8 3.10 -21.27 -2.00
C GLN A 8 2.17 -20.68 -3.06
N LEU A 9 2.49 -19.50 -3.61
CA LEU A 9 1.71 -18.89 -4.68
C LEU A 9 1.79 -19.69 -5.98
N LEU A 10 2.96 -20.22 -6.33
CA LEU A 10 3.12 -21.08 -7.51
C LEU A 10 2.27 -22.36 -7.42
N ASN A 11 2.13 -22.92 -6.21
CA ASN A 11 1.26 -24.07 -5.96
C ASN A 11 -0.24 -23.73 -6.05
N GLU A 12 -0.63 -22.45 -5.95
CA GLU A 12 -2.02 -22.03 -6.22
C GLU A 12 -2.33 -22.13 -7.71
N VAL A 13 -1.37 -21.76 -8.57
CA VAL A 13 -1.51 -21.86 -10.03
C VAL A 13 -1.69 -23.31 -10.46
N GLU A 14 -0.94 -24.25 -9.88
CA GLU A 14 -1.07 -25.68 -10.19
C GLU A 14 -2.46 -26.24 -9.87
N LYS A 15 -3.16 -25.67 -8.89
CA LYS A 15 -4.50 -26.11 -8.48
C LYS A 15 -5.62 -25.51 -9.32
N GLN A 16 -5.33 -24.56 -10.22
CA GLN A 16 -6.34 -23.93 -11.05
C GLN A 16 -6.78 -24.86 -12.18
N SER A 17 -8.09 -25.09 -12.25
CA SER A 17 -8.70 -25.91 -13.29
C SER A 17 -8.63 -25.24 -14.66
N GLY A 18 -8.42 -26.04 -15.71
CA GLY A 18 -8.45 -25.55 -17.10
C GLY A 18 -7.13 -24.97 -17.59
N LEU A 19 -6.07 -24.99 -16.78
CA LEU A 19 -4.73 -24.62 -17.21
C LEU A 19 -4.02 -25.79 -17.90
N PRO A 20 -3.14 -25.51 -18.87
CA PRO A 20 -2.29 -26.54 -19.43
C PRO A 20 -1.34 -27.08 -18.35
N PRO A 21 -0.97 -28.38 -18.39
CA PRO A 21 -0.07 -28.98 -17.40
C PRO A 21 1.29 -28.29 -17.28
N SER A 22 1.72 -27.56 -18.32
CA SER A 22 2.97 -26.80 -18.30
C SER A 22 2.86 -25.44 -17.58
N ALA A 23 1.66 -24.93 -17.28
CA ALA A 23 1.49 -23.57 -16.77
C ALA A 23 2.27 -23.33 -15.47
N ALA A 24 2.09 -24.20 -14.47
CA ALA A 24 2.80 -24.09 -13.20
C ALA A 24 4.33 -24.20 -13.38
N ARG A 25 4.79 -25.03 -14.32
CA ARG A 25 6.22 -25.14 -14.66
C ARG A 25 6.75 -23.86 -15.29
N ASP A 26 6.02 -23.28 -16.23
CA ASP A 26 6.42 -22.06 -16.93
C ASP A 26 6.44 -20.86 -15.95
N PHE A 27 5.49 -20.78 -15.02
CA PHE A 27 5.49 -19.81 -13.92
C PHE A 27 6.71 -19.97 -13.00
N ARG A 28 7.00 -21.21 -12.59
CA ARG A 28 8.17 -21.50 -11.75
C ARG A 28 9.47 -21.12 -12.46
N GLU A 29 9.61 -21.48 -13.73
CA GLU A 29 10.79 -21.15 -14.54
C GLU A 29 10.97 -19.64 -14.69
N ALA A 30 9.90 -18.86 -14.90
CA ALA A 30 9.95 -17.40 -14.96
C ALA A 30 10.49 -16.77 -13.66
N VAL A 31 10.09 -17.31 -12.51
CA VAL A 31 10.57 -16.84 -11.20
C VAL A 31 12.02 -17.30 -10.95
N GLU A 32 12.34 -18.55 -11.24
CA GLU A 32 13.68 -19.12 -11.01
C GLU A 32 14.77 -18.45 -11.85
N THR A 33 14.45 -18.09 -13.09
CA THR A 33 15.39 -17.49 -14.03
C THR A 33 15.51 -15.97 -13.88
N SER A 34 14.65 -15.34 -13.06
CA SER A 34 14.65 -13.89 -12.82
C SER A 34 14.82 -13.55 -11.34
N PRO A 35 16.07 -13.36 -10.86
CA PRO A 35 16.35 -13.00 -9.47
C PRO A 35 15.66 -11.72 -9.00
N TYR A 36 15.51 -10.75 -9.91
CA TYR A 36 14.80 -9.50 -9.63
C TYR A 36 13.31 -9.73 -9.41
N LEU A 37 12.66 -10.54 -10.25
CA LEU A 37 11.25 -10.88 -10.08
C LEU A 37 11.03 -11.62 -8.76
N ALA A 38 11.84 -12.64 -8.48
CA ALA A 38 11.76 -13.41 -7.24
C ALA A 38 11.87 -12.49 -6.00
N SER A 39 12.84 -11.58 -6.01
CA SER A 39 13.04 -10.62 -4.91
C SER A 39 11.88 -9.63 -4.76
N ALA A 40 11.32 -9.15 -5.87
CA ALA A 40 10.17 -8.24 -5.85
C ALA A 40 8.90 -8.94 -5.33
N MET A 41 8.66 -10.19 -5.77
CA MET A 41 7.53 -10.99 -5.30
C MET A 41 7.62 -11.25 -3.80
N VAL A 42 8.81 -11.60 -3.30
CA VAL A 42 9.05 -11.76 -1.86
C VAL A 42 8.68 -10.48 -1.09
N GLN A 43 9.17 -9.32 -1.53
CA GLN A 43 8.85 -8.05 -0.87
C GLN A 43 7.35 -7.73 -0.91
N ALA A 44 6.69 -8.01 -2.03
CA ALA A 44 5.25 -7.78 -2.16
C ALA A 44 4.46 -8.69 -1.21
N ILE A 45 4.86 -9.96 -1.09
CA ILE A 45 4.28 -10.92 -0.13
C ILE A 45 4.49 -10.46 1.31
N GLU A 46 5.72 -10.09 1.68
CA GLU A 46 6.05 -9.60 3.03
C GLU A 46 5.23 -8.37 3.42
N SER A 47 4.97 -7.50 2.45
CA SER A 47 4.17 -6.29 2.67
C SER A 47 2.66 -6.57 2.77
N GLY A 48 2.23 -7.79 2.43
CA GLY A 48 0.83 -8.23 2.38
C GLY A 48 0.06 -7.76 1.13
N SER A 49 0.74 -7.14 0.15
CA SER A 49 0.10 -6.65 -1.07
C SER A 49 -0.05 -7.74 -2.14
N LEU A 50 0.89 -8.69 -2.22
CA LEU A 50 0.74 -9.88 -3.05
C LEU A 50 0.32 -11.08 -2.19
N ARG A 51 -0.86 -11.64 -2.49
CA ARG A 51 -1.45 -12.74 -1.73
C ARG A 51 -1.83 -13.93 -2.59
N HIS A 52 -2.18 -13.70 -3.85
CA HIS A 52 -2.62 -14.76 -4.76
C HIS A 52 -2.04 -14.59 -6.15
N LEU A 53 -1.85 -15.71 -6.84
CA LEU A 53 -1.62 -15.76 -8.28
C LEU A 53 -2.80 -16.41 -8.98
N SER A 54 -3.23 -15.82 -10.09
CA SER A 54 -4.35 -16.33 -10.87
C SER A 54 -4.07 -16.22 -12.37
N VAL A 55 -4.65 -17.14 -13.14
CA VAL A 55 -4.73 -17.01 -14.59
C VAL A 55 -6.15 -16.57 -14.96
N SER A 56 -6.23 -15.49 -15.73
CA SER A 56 -7.46 -14.82 -16.12
C SER A 56 -7.75 -15.02 -17.61
N THR A 57 -9.03 -15.18 -17.96
CA THR A 57 -9.51 -15.20 -19.34
C THR A 57 -10.15 -13.87 -19.75
N ARG A 58 -9.90 -12.79 -18.98
CA ARG A 58 -10.44 -11.47 -19.31
C ARG A 58 -9.82 -10.99 -20.63
N PRO A 59 -10.63 -10.48 -21.58
CA PRO A 59 -10.11 -10.06 -22.87
C PRO A 59 -9.29 -8.77 -22.75
N ASN A 60 -8.33 -8.60 -23.67
CA ASN A 60 -7.56 -7.36 -23.89
C ASN A 60 -6.61 -6.93 -22.76
N GLU A 61 -6.16 -7.85 -21.91
CA GLU A 61 -5.11 -7.60 -20.90
C GLU A 61 -4.01 -8.66 -20.99
N GLY A 62 -2.75 -8.25 -20.76
CA GLY A 62 -1.63 -9.18 -20.57
C GLY A 62 -1.58 -9.73 -19.14
N GLY A 63 -2.03 -8.91 -18.20
CA GLY A 63 -2.21 -9.21 -16.79
C GLY A 63 -2.87 -8.02 -16.09
N HIS A 64 -3.20 -8.21 -14.82
CA HIS A 64 -3.77 -7.16 -13.96
C HIS A 64 -3.62 -7.50 -12.48
N TYR A 65 -3.10 -6.54 -11.72
CA TYR A 65 -3.12 -6.57 -10.25
C TYR A 65 -4.44 -6.04 -9.69
N ASP A 66 -5.16 -6.90 -8.97
CA ASP A 66 -6.35 -6.54 -8.19
C ASP A 66 -5.95 -6.18 -6.75
N ALA A 67 -5.94 -4.88 -6.44
CA ALA A 67 -5.58 -4.37 -5.13
C ALA A 67 -6.56 -4.75 -4.01
N SER A 68 -7.82 -5.07 -4.33
CA SER A 68 -8.82 -5.45 -3.32
C SER A 68 -8.55 -6.86 -2.78
N THR A 69 -8.16 -7.78 -3.66
CA THR A 69 -7.88 -9.17 -3.32
C THR A 69 -6.39 -9.46 -3.11
N GLY A 70 -5.50 -8.57 -3.58
CA GLY A 70 -4.05 -8.79 -3.55
C GLY A 70 -3.61 -9.83 -4.58
N THR A 71 -4.34 -9.92 -5.69
CA THR A 71 -4.15 -10.98 -6.69
C THR A 71 -3.46 -10.42 -7.92
N VAL A 72 -2.37 -11.06 -8.34
CA VAL A 72 -1.80 -10.85 -9.68
C VAL A 72 -2.47 -11.83 -10.63
N ASN A 73 -3.20 -11.28 -11.59
CA ASN A 73 -3.83 -12.04 -12.66
C ASN A 73 -2.95 -11.98 -13.91
N VAL A 74 -2.73 -13.12 -14.54
CA VAL A 74 -1.96 -13.26 -15.79
C VAL A 74 -2.89 -13.76 -16.88
N SER A 75 -2.76 -13.25 -18.10
CA SER A 75 -3.63 -13.69 -19.20
C SER A 75 -3.39 -15.15 -19.60
N ALA A 76 -4.48 -15.90 -19.76
CA ALA A 76 -4.46 -17.26 -20.29
C ALA A 76 -3.90 -17.32 -21.73
N ASP A 77 -3.97 -16.22 -22.48
CA ASP A 77 -3.49 -16.14 -23.86
C ASP A 77 -1.97 -16.35 -23.98
N ILE A 78 -1.21 -16.12 -22.90
CA ILE A 78 0.22 -16.43 -22.86
C ILE A 78 0.45 -17.91 -23.17
N PHE A 79 -0.43 -18.79 -22.71
CA PHE A 79 -0.30 -20.23 -22.92
C PHE A 79 -0.62 -20.70 -24.34
N GLN A 80 -1.12 -19.82 -25.21
CA GLN A 80 -1.28 -20.12 -26.63
C GLN A 80 0.05 -20.06 -27.39
N ARG A 81 1.13 -19.54 -26.78
CA ARG A 81 2.46 -19.53 -27.40
C ARG A 81 3.04 -20.95 -27.44
N THR A 82 3.49 -21.36 -28.61
CA THR A 82 4.01 -22.71 -28.84
C THR A 82 5.36 -22.94 -28.14
N LYS A 83 6.25 -21.95 -28.18
CA LYS A 83 7.57 -22.03 -27.55
C LYS A 83 7.49 -21.72 -26.06
N GLN A 84 8.16 -22.55 -25.26
CA GLN A 84 8.23 -22.35 -23.81
C GLN A 84 8.97 -21.07 -23.45
N SER A 85 10.08 -20.77 -24.13
CA SER A 85 10.84 -19.53 -23.92
C SER A 85 9.94 -18.30 -24.01
N ASP A 86 9.09 -18.23 -25.04
CA ASP A 86 8.20 -17.09 -25.25
C ASP A 86 7.16 -16.97 -24.12
N ARG A 87 6.69 -18.11 -23.58
CA ARG A 87 5.80 -18.12 -22.42
C ARG A 87 6.50 -17.62 -21.17
N VAL A 88 7.70 -18.13 -20.90
CA VAL A 88 8.51 -17.77 -19.73
C VAL A 88 8.89 -16.28 -19.75
N ASP A 89 9.29 -15.76 -20.91
CA ASP A 89 9.64 -14.34 -21.08
C ASP A 89 8.41 -13.44 -20.84
N LEU A 90 7.26 -13.80 -21.42
CA LEU A 90 6.00 -13.06 -21.21
C LEU A 90 5.55 -13.13 -19.76
N LEU A 91 5.60 -14.30 -19.13
CA LEU A 91 5.30 -14.47 -17.71
C LEU A 91 6.22 -13.60 -16.85
N THR A 92 7.52 -13.59 -17.13
CA THR A 92 8.49 -12.78 -16.39
C THR A 92 8.15 -11.29 -16.48
N GLY A 93 7.83 -10.80 -17.67
CA GLY A 93 7.46 -9.41 -17.89
C GLY A 93 6.16 -9.02 -17.20
N VAL A 94 5.10 -9.81 -17.38
CA VAL A 94 3.79 -9.54 -16.77
C VAL A 94 3.86 -9.64 -15.25
N LEU A 95 4.42 -10.72 -14.70
CA LEU A 95 4.56 -10.88 -13.25
C LEU A 95 5.37 -9.75 -12.63
N GLY A 96 6.45 -9.31 -13.29
CA GLY A 96 7.23 -8.16 -12.84
C GLY A 96 6.42 -6.87 -12.83
N HIS A 97 5.67 -6.60 -13.89
CA HIS A 97 4.83 -5.40 -14.00
C HIS A 97 3.74 -5.38 -12.91
N GLU A 98 2.99 -6.48 -12.76
CA GLU A 98 1.89 -6.55 -11.80
C GLU A 98 2.36 -6.60 -10.34
N THR A 99 3.51 -7.25 -10.07
CA THR A 99 4.16 -7.19 -8.74
C THR A 99 4.60 -5.77 -8.41
N GLY A 100 5.03 -4.99 -9.42
CA GLY A 100 5.30 -3.56 -9.27
C GLY A 100 4.08 -2.79 -8.76
N HIS A 101 2.89 -3.05 -9.34
CA HIS A 101 1.63 -2.45 -8.86
C HIS A 101 1.33 -2.84 -7.41
N ALA A 102 1.57 -4.10 -7.03
CA ALA A 102 1.37 -4.56 -5.65
C ALA A 102 2.26 -3.80 -4.65
N LEU A 103 3.54 -3.59 -4.98
CA LEU A 103 4.48 -2.82 -4.14
C LEU A 103 4.06 -1.34 -4.04
N MET A 104 3.60 -0.75 -5.14
CA MET A 104 3.14 0.65 -5.15
C MET A 104 1.83 0.83 -4.39
N ALA A 105 0.89 -0.12 -4.48
CA ALA A 105 -0.38 -0.08 -3.75
C ALA A 105 -0.16 0.02 -2.24
N LYS A 106 0.81 -0.74 -1.70
CA LYS A 106 1.16 -0.65 -0.28
C LYS A 106 1.78 0.69 0.09
N SER A 107 2.68 1.19 -0.75
CA SER A 107 3.33 2.49 -0.53
C SER A 107 2.31 3.64 -0.54
N ALA A 108 1.33 3.58 -1.42
CA ALA A 108 0.22 4.54 -1.49
C ALA A 108 -0.67 4.46 -0.24
N GLU A 109 -1.01 3.25 0.22
CA GLU A 109 -1.77 3.03 1.45
C GLU A 109 -1.05 3.63 2.67
N GLN A 110 0.24 3.31 2.86
CA GLN A 110 1.04 3.81 3.98
C GLN A 110 1.17 5.34 3.96
N SER A 111 1.35 5.93 2.78
CA SER A 111 1.43 7.38 2.62
C SER A 111 0.12 8.07 2.99
N ARG A 112 -1.02 7.51 2.56
CA ARG A 112 -2.35 8.00 2.94
C ARG A 112 -2.60 7.91 4.44
N TYR A 113 -2.22 6.79 5.06
CA TYR A 113 -2.36 6.61 6.51
C TYR A 113 -1.52 7.63 7.29
N LYS A 114 -0.26 7.83 6.92
CA LYS A 114 0.63 8.83 7.54
C LYS A 114 0.08 10.24 7.39
N LEU A 115 -0.45 10.59 6.22
CA LEU A 115 -1.06 11.90 5.98
C LEU A 115 -2.31 12.10 6.86
N ALA A 116 -3.23 11.14 6.87
CA ALA A 116 -4.44 11.21 7.68
C ALA A 116 -4.12 11.32 9.18
N TYR A 117 -3.17 10.53 9.66
CA TYR A 117 -2.67 10.61 11.04
C TYR A 117 -2.05 11.97 11.36
N GLY A 118 -1.25 12.53 10.43
CA GLY A 118 -0.69 13.87 10.58
C GLY A 118 -1.75 14.97 10.69
N ILE A 119 -2.82 14.88 9.90
CA ILE A 119 -3.96 15.81 9.96
C ILE A 119 -4.69 15.69 11.31
N ASP A 120 -5.01 14.48 11.77
CA ASP A 120 -5.67 14.26 13.09
C ASP A 120 -4.83 14.82 14.24
N GLN A 121 -3.51 14.58 14.21
CA GLN A 121 -2.58 15.13 15.20
C GLN A 121 -2.53 16.67 15.17
N ALA A 122 -2.57 17.29 13.99
CA ALA A 122 -2.62 18.75 13.86
C ALA A 122 -3.94 19.31 14.41
N SER A 123 -5.09 18.73 14.04
CA SER A 123 -6.40 19.15 14.56
C SER A 123 -6.54 19.01 16.08
N ARG A 124 -5.96 17.97 16.68
CA ARG A 124 -5.94 17.79 18.15
C ARG A 124 -5.02 18.79 18.87
N ARG A 125 -4.06 19.39 18.19
CA ARG A 125 -3.17 20.42 18.75
C ARG A 125 -3.76 21.83 18.64
N GLU A 126 -4.78 22.04 17.79
CA GLU A 126 -5.46 23.33 17.60
C GLU A 126 -6.72 23.66 18.45
N PRO A 127 -7.14 22.96 19.54
CA PRO A 127 -8.31 23.42 20.32
C PRO A 127 -8.06 24.67 21.20
N ASN A 128 -6.80 25.02 21.52
CA ASN A 128 -6.50 25.94 22.64
C ASN A 128 -5.75 27.23 22.28
N THR A 129 -5.28 27.40 21.05
CA THR A 129 -4.48 28.59 20.71
C THR A 129 -5.37 29.75 20.24
N VAL A 130 -6.45 29.46 19.49
CA VAL A 130 -7.38 30.50 19.01
C VAL A 130 -8.22 31.05 20.16
N SER A 131 -8.69 30.21 21.11
CA SER A 131 -9.54 30.65 22.23
C SER A 131 -8.82 31.58 23.23
N ARG A 132 -7.50 31.45 23.43
CA ARG A 132 -6.74 32.35 24.32
C ARG A 132 -6.51 33.75 23.73
N TRP A 133 -6.38 33.85 22.41
CA TRP A 133 -6.20 35.13 21.72
C TRP A 133 -7.52 35.90 21.61
N TRP A 134 -8.64 35.23 21.35
CA TRP A 134 -9.95 35.90 21.29
C TRP A 134 -10.47 36.38 22.66
N MET A 135 -10.19 35.68 23.77
CA MET A 135 -10.58 36.15 25.11
C MET A 135 -9.79 37.37 25.60
N SER A 136 -8.61 37.65 25.02
CA SER A 136 -7.79 38.82 25.38
C SER A 136 -8.17 40.11 24.62
N LEU A 137 -9.00 40.00 23.57
CA LEU A 137 -9.44 41.12 22.74
C LEU A 137 -10.85 41.64 23.08
N LEU A 138 -11.59 40.97 23.96
CA LEU A 138 -12.99 41.29 24.30
C LEU A 138 -13.21 41.84 25.72
N TRP A 139 -12.16 42.14 26.49
CA TRP A 139 -12.31 42.81 27.80
C TRP A 139 -11.60 44.16 27.82
N PRO A 140 -12.32 45.30 27.91
CA PRO A 140 -11.71 46.60 28.10
C PRO A 140 -10.97 46.64 29.43
N ARG A 141 -9.70 47.08 29.41
CA ARG A 141 -8.86 47.27 30.59
C ARG A 141 -9.20 48.60 31.31
N SER A 142 -10.47 48.79 31.62
CA SER A 142 -10.97 50.04 32.22
C SER A 142 -11.97 49.70 33.32
N ILE A 143 -11.54 49.93 34.57
CA ILE A 143 -12.28 50.25 35.80
C ILE A 143 -11.56 49.56 36.98
N LEU A 144 -10.50 50.21 37.45
CA LEU A 144 -10.12 50.21 38.86
C LEU A 144 -10.18 51.68 39.27
N PRO A 145 -11.01 52.07 40.25
CA PRO A 145 -10.98 53.44 40.75
C PRO A 145 -9.70 53.68 41.56
N PRO A 146 -9.15 54.91 41.56
CA PRO A 146 -8.01 55.25 42.40
C PRO A 146 -8.50 55.47 43.83
N LEU A 147 -8.00 54.71 44.80
CA LEU A 147 -8.11 55.08 46.21
C LEU A 147 -6.88 55.92 46.59
N VAL A 148 -7.06 57.23 46.57
CA VAL A 148 -6.15 58.19 47.22
C VAL A 148 -6.77 58.63 48.54
N GLY A 149 -6.15 58.17 49.64
CA GLY A 149 -5.80 58.97 50.82
C GLY A 149 -6.86 59.30 51.88
N THR A 150 -6.63 58.85 53.11
CA THR A 150 -6.37 59.71 54.29
C THR A 150 -6.02 58.87 55.54
N ARG A 151 -5.54 59.55 56.59
CA ARG A 151 -4.49 59.17 57.54
C ARG A 151 -5.05 58.88 58.96
N ALA A 152 -4.23 58.19 59.78
CA ALA A 152 -4.18 58.16 61.27
C ALA A 152 -5.24 57.28 61.99
N TRP A 153 -4.97 56.51 63.05
CA TRP A 153 -4.21 56.75 64.29
C TRP A 153 -3.72 55.45 64.97
N GLN A 154 -2.77 55.62 65.91
CA GLN A 154 -2.15 54.66 66.83
C GLN A 154 -3.13 53.95 67.77
N SER A 155 -2.79 52.72 68.20
CA SER A 155 -2.55 52.32 69.59
C SER A 155 -1.89 50.94 69.63
#